data_AF-A0A7K4M436-F1
#
_entry.id   AF-A0A7K4M436-F1
#
_cell.length_a   1.000
_cell.length_b   1.000
_cell.length_c   1.000
_cell.angle_alpha   90.00
_cell.angle_beta   90.00
_cell.angle_gamma   90.00
#
_symmetry.space_group_name_H-M   'P 1'
#
loop_
_entity.id
_entity.type
_entity.pdbx_description
1 polymer ?
#
loop_
_entity_poly.entity_id
_entity_poly.type
_entity_poly.pdbx_seq_one_letter_code
_entity_poly.pdbx_strand_id
1 'polypeptide(L)' 'MTCQARSSYLVDEVLWGHRFTSVLSLEDGFYEVDYGSFHHTFEVPTPSCSARQLAAAPA' A
#
# COMPACT_ATOMS: atom_id res chain seq x y z
N MET A 1 14.55 27.47 4.55
CA MET A 1 13.15 27.45 4.10
C MET A 1 12.49 26.18 4.62
N THR A 2 11.24 26.25 5.06
CA THR A 2 10.44 25.09 5.50
C THR A 2 9.24 24.92 4.56
N CYS A 3 8.94 23.67 4.16
CA CYS A 3 7.83 23.32 3.28
C CYS A 3 6.93 22.28 3.97
N GLN A 4 5.62 22.30 3.69
CA GLN A 4 4.65 21.34 4.19
C GLN A 4 3.72 20.86 3.07
N ALA A 5 3.49 19.55 3.00
CA ALA A 5 2.48 18.91 2.16
C ALA A 5 1.56 18.05 3.04
N ARG A 6 0.26 18.02 2.72
CA ARG A 6 -0.78 17.27 3.46
C ARG A 6 -1.73 16.59 2.48
N SER A 7 -2.21 15.40 2.84
CA SER A 7 -3.27 14.68 2.13
C SER A 7 -4.13 13.92 3.16
N SER A 8 -5.29 13.42 2.75
CA SER A 8 -6.23 12.66 3.57
C SER A 8 -6.91 11.58 2.75
N TYR A 9 -7.40 10.54 3.43
CA TYR A 9 -8.22 9.49 2.83
C TYR A 9 -9.54 9.34 3.61
N LEU A 10 -10.66 9.33 2.92
CA LEU A 10 -11.99 8.97 3.42
C LEU A 10 -12.12 7.45 3.59
N VAL A 11 -13.21 7.01 4.21
CA VAL A 11 -13.41 5.59 4.56
C VAL A 11 -13.46 4.70 3.31
N ASP A 12 -14.04 5.20 2.23
CA ASP A 12 -14.15 4.54 0.92
C ASP A 12 -12.85 4.57 0.11
N GLU A 13 -11.89 5.42 0.48
CA GLU A 13 -10.56 5.50 -0.15
C GLU A 13 -9.56 4.51 0.47
N VAL A 14 -9.91 3.85 1.59
CA VAL A 14 -9.09 2.83 2.25
C VAL A 14 -9.57 1.43 1.87
N LEU A 15 -8.86 0.82 0.93
CA LEU A 15 -9.24 -0.48 0.37
C LEU A 15 -8.66 -1.64 1.19
N TRP A 16 -9.51 -2.37 1.92
CA TRP A 16 -9.09 -3.56 2.69
C TRP A 16 -8.72 -4.72 1.76
N GLY A 17 -7.59 -5.36 2.03
CA GLY A 17 -7.11 -6.49 1.24
C GLY A 17 -6.50 -6.10 -0.11
N HIS A 18 -6.08 -4.85 -0.26
CA HIS A 18 -5.33 -4.39 -1.43
C HIS A 18 -3.84 -4.25 -1.12
N ARG A 19 -3.01 -4.48 -2.14
CA ARG A 19 -1.56 -4.28 -2.09
C ARG A 19 -1.12 -3.37 -3.24
N PHE A 20 -0.18 -2.47 -2.97
CA PHE A 20 0.46 -1.66 -4.01
C PHE A 20 1.34 -2.52 -4.92
N THR A 21 1.35 -2.18 -6.20
CA THR A 21 2.32 -2.72 -7.16
C THR A 21 3.72 -2.20 -6.82
N SER A 22 4.74 -3.05 -6.97
CA SER A 22 6.13 -2.63 -6.80
C SER A 22 6.50 -1.64 -7.91
N VAL A 23 6.96 -0.47 -7.52
CA VAL A 23 7.40 0.59 -8.46
C VAL A 23 8.90 0.64 -8.65
N LEU A 24 9.66 -0.09 -7.84
CA LEU A 24 11.11 -0.13 -7.89
C LEU A 24 11.58 -1.34 -8.67
N SER A 25 12.39 -1.12 -9.69
CA SER A 25 13.15 -2.14 -10.43
C SER A 25 14.64 -1.79 -10.41
N LEU A 26 15.50 -2.81 -10.59
CA LEU A 26 16.93 -2.62 -10.80
C LEU A 26 17.23 -2.89 -12.28
N GLU A 27 17.54 -1.84 -13.02
CA GLU A 27 17.84 -1.90 -14.45
C GLU A 27 19.22 -1.30 -14.72
N ASP A 28 20.06 -2.03 -15.44
CA ASP A 28 21.42 -1.63 -15.84
C ASP A 28 22.29 -1.06 -14.69
N GLY A 29 22.09 -1.56 -13.47
CA GLY A 29 22.85 -1.17 -12.28
C GLY A 29 22.32 0.07 -11.54
N PHE A 30 21.16 0.60 -11.94
CA PHE A 30 20.47 1.71 -11.27
C PHE A 30 19.06 1.30 -10.85
N TYR A 31 18.54 1.97 -9.81
CA TYR A 31 17.15 1.81 -9.41
C TYR A 31 16.27 2.72 -10.25
N GLU A 32 15.32 2.12 -10.97
CA GLU A 32 14.28 2.83 -11.70
C GLU A 32 12.99 2.87 -10.88
N VAL A 33 12.24 3.98 -11.00
CA VAL A 33 10.96 4.19 -10.34
C VAL A 33 9.87 4.38 -11.38
N ASP A 34 8.96 3.42 -11.50
CA ASP A 34 7.75 3.54 -12.35
C ASP A 34 6.65 4.34 -11.63
N TYR A 35 6.56 5.63 -11.93
CA TYR A 35 5.51 6.50 -11.39
C TYR A 35 4.11 6.21 -11.99
N GLY A 36 4.01 5.54 -13.14
CA GLY A 36 2.73 5.16 -13.75
C GLY A 36 1.97 4.14 -12.90
N SER A 37 2.71 3.24 -12.26
CA SER A 37 2.17 2.23 -11.34
C SER A 37 2.04 2.72 -9.89
N PHE A 38 2.39 3.97 -9.58
CA PHE A 38 2.47 4.46 -8.19
C PHE A 38 1.16 4.36 -7.41
N HIS A 39 0.03 4.63 -8.08
CA HIS A 39 -1.30 4.51 -7.47
C HIS A 39 -1.96 3.15 -7.71
N HIS A 40 -1.29 2.25 -8.45
CA HIS A 40 -1.87 0.97 -8.83
C HIS A 40 -1.88 -0.01 -7.64
N THR A 41 -3.04 -0.60 -7.40
CA THR A 41 -3.24 -1.61 -6.36
C THR A 41 -3.96 -2.83 -6.92
N PHE A 42 -3.80 -3.98 -6.26
CA PHE A 42 -4.46 -5.22 -6.61
C PHE A 42 -4.93 -5.96 -5.35
N GLU A 43 -5.98 -6.76 -5.49
CA GLU A 43 -6.54 -7.56 -4.39
C GLU A 43 -5.62 -8.72 -4.01
N VAL A 44 -5.51 -8.98 -2.71
CA VAL A 44 -4.76 -10.11 -2.14
C VAL A 44 -5.58 -10.82 -1.07
N PRO A 45 -5.46 -12.15 -0.93
CA PRO A 45 -6.15 -12.90 0.12
C PRO A 45 -5.82 -12.32 1.49
N THR A 46 -6.84 -11.74 2.13
CA THR A 46 -6.70 -11.04 3.41
C THR A 46 -7.86 -11.46 4.31
N PRO A 47 -7.60 -11.83 5.58
CA PRO A 47 -8.65 -12.19 6.52
C PRO A 47 -9.69 -11.07 6.66
N SER A 48 -10.98 -11.44 6.65
CA SER A 48 -12.10 -10.53 6.86
C SER A 48 -12.37 -10.34 8.35
N CYS A 49 -11.38 -9.88 9.10
CA CYS A 49 -11.49 -9.63 10.53
C CYS A 49 -10.75 -8.36 10.93
N SER A 50 -11.14 -7.80 12.07
CA SER A 50 -10.41 -6.66 12.65
C SER A 50 -9.03 -7.10 13.16
N ALA A 51 -8.07 -6.17 13.21
CA ALA A 51 -6.76 -6.41 13.79
C ALA A 51 -6.83 -6.96 15.23
N ARG A 52 -7.83 -6.53 16.01
CA ARG A 52 -8.07 -7.03 17.37
C ARG A 52 -8.46 -8.52 17.39
N GLN A 53 -9.32 -8.96 16.45
CA GLN A 53 -9.70 -10.36 16.34
C GLN A 53 -8.52 -11.21 15.85
N LEU A 54 -7.74 -10.70 14.89
CA LEU A 54 -6.56 -11.40 14.36
C LEU A 54 -5.51 -11.64 15.45
N ALA A 55 -5.24 -10.65 16.29
CA ALA A 55 -4.29 -10.77 17.40
C ALA A 55 -4.75 -11.73 18.51
N ALA A 56 -6.06 -11.99 18.61
CA ALA A 56 -6.64 -12.91 19.59
C ALA A 56 -6.75 -14.35 19.07
N ALA A 57 -6.47 -14.59 17.79
CA ALA A 57 -6.48 -15.93 17.21
C ALA A 57 -5.24 -16.72 17.69
N PRO A 58 -5.39 -17.99 18.11
CA PRO A 58 -4.24 -18.84 18.38
C PRO A 58 -3.45 -19.07 17.08
N ALA A 59 -2.12 -19.04 17.19
CA ALA A 59 -1.18 -19.25 16.08
C ALA A 59 -1.25 -20.66 15.49
#